data_AF-A0A8T2IPF8-F1
#
_entry.id   AF-A0A8T2IPF8-F1
#
_cell.length_a   1.000
_cell.length_b   1.000
_cell.length_c   1.000
_cell.angle_alpha   90.00
_cell.angle_beta   90.00
_cell.angle_gamma   90.00
#
_symmetry.space_group_name_H-M   'P 1'
#
loop_
_entity.id
_entity.type
_entity.pdbx_description
1 polymer ?
#
loop_
_entity_poly.entity_id
_entity_poly.type
_entity_poly.pdbx_seq_one_letter_code
_entity_poly.pdbx_strand_id
1 'polypeptide(L)'
;MKCRTKETCKIQDGNPVCVPDFTGTCWAWGDPHYHTFDGYNFDFQGTCTYILSKYIGNDTSLVPFIIEEKNDNRGSQAVSFVRTVNIYMYDYKISILKGEFGKVRINDVITNLPVTLLDGKVSVSISGANAVVRTDFGLQVTYEYNWHVVVTLSSSYYGTTGGLCGNFNQNINDELTTANGNKVTTIIEWAKTWKINDRDPFCWDFCPGTAQHVMTIKRTLMAVISSVASSASCKWTFQECHPKSTRQLL
;
A
#
# COMPACT_ATOMS: atom_id res chain seq x y z
N MET A 1 -33.47 -10.65 4.71
CA MET A 1 -32.10 -10.32 4.26
C MET A 1 -31.41 -9.56 5.37
N LYS A 2 -30.16 -9.89 5.71
CA LYS A 2 -29.33 -9.15 6.67
C LYS A 2 -28.07 -8.72 5.94
N CYS A 3 -27.82 -7.43 5.87
CA CYS A 3 -26.61 -6.89 5.24
C CYS A 3 -25.40 -6.99 6.16
N ARG A 4 -24.19 -6.89 5.60
CA ARG A 4 -22.95 -6.86 6.38
C ARG A 4 -22.86 -5.56 7.17
N THR A 5 -21.90 -5.52 8.09
CA THR A 5 -21.55 -4.28 8.78
C THR A 5 -21.15 -3.22 7.75
N LYS A 6 -21.64 -1.98 7.92
CA LYS A 6 -21.46 -0.87 6.97
C LYS A 6 -22.02 -1.13 5.57
N GLU A 7 -23.11 -1.89 5.48
CA GLU A 7 -23.98 -1.96 4.32
C GLU A 7 -25.41 -1.58 4.70
N THR A 8 -26.12 -0.93 3.78
CA THR A 8 -27.53 -0.57 3.94
C THR A 8 -28.38 -1.34 2.93
N CYS A 9 -29.50 -1.89 3.39
CA CYS A 9 -30.50 -2.49 2.50
C CYS A 9 -31.25 -1.40 1.73
N LYS A 10 -31.18 -1.43 0.39
CA LYS A 10 -31.92 -0.54 -0.50
C LYS A 10 -32.75 -1.35 -1.49
N ILE A 11 -33.86 -0.78 -1.96
CA ILE A 11 -34.64 -1.37 -3.05
C ILE A 11 -34.03 -0.92 -4.38
N GLN A 12 -33.56 -1.87 -5.17
CA GLN A 12 -33.10 -1.66 -6.55
C GLN A 12 -33.89 -2.59 -7.47
N ASP A 13 -34.53 -2.01 -8.49
CA ASP A 13 -35.39 -2.74 -9.44
C ASP A 13 -36.44 -3.63 -8.75
N GLY A 14 -37.05 -3.10 -7.69
CA GLY A 14 -38.07 -3.80 -6.91
C GLY A 14 -37.54 -4.86 -5.93
N ASN A 15 -36.24 -5.13 -5.91
CA ASN A 15 -35.62 -6.15 -5.05
C ASN A 15 -34.75 -5.53 -3.94
N PRO A 16 -34.74 -6.11 -2.72
CA PRO A 16 -33.82 -5.67 -1.67
C PRO A 16 -32.38 -6.09 -2.01
N VAL A 17 -31.47 -5.11 -2.01
CA VAL A 17 -30.04 -5.27 -2.27
C VAL A 17 -29.25 -4.61 -1.15
N CYS A 18 -28.24 -5.29 -0.62
CA CYS A 18 -27.29 -4.70 0.32
C CYS A 18 -26.26 -3.89 -0.46
N VAL A 19 -26.17 -2.60 -0.18
CA VAL A 19 -25.18 -1.71 -0.79
C VAL A 19 -24.17 -1.22 0.24
N PRO A 20 -22.90 -1.06 -0.12
CA PRO A 20 -21.90 -0.46 0.76
C PRO A 20 -22.30 0.96 1.16
N ASP A 21 -22.11 1.30 2.43
CA ASP A 21 -22.39 2.65 2.93
C ASP A 21 -21.37 3.68 2.42
N PHE A 22 -20.12 3.27 2.19
CA PHE A 22 -19.05 4.17 1.73
C PHE A 22 -17.91 3.41 1.05
N THR A 23 -16.94 4.16 0.53
CA THR A 23 -15.69 3.65 -0.01
C THR A 23 -14.53 4.21 0.80
N GLY A 24 -13.70 3.34 1.37
CA GLY A 24 -12.46 3.72 2.05
C GLY A 24 -11.37 4.03 1.03
N THR A 25 -10.44 4.93 1.37
CA THR A 25 -9.28 5.27 0.53
C THR A 25 -8.00 5.09 1.33
N CYS A 26 -7.06 4.33 0.79
CA CYS A 26 -5.69 4.20 1.26
C CYS A 26 -4.75 4.62 0.13
N TRP A 27 -3.60 5.20 0.44
CA TRP A 27 -2.61 5.54 -0.57
C TRP A 27 -1.18 5.49 -0.04
N ALA A 28 -0.24 5.32 -0.97
CA ALA A 28 1.18 5.50 -0.75
C ALA A 28 1.73 6.49 -1.79
N TRP A 29 2.50 7.46 -1.32
CA TRP A 29 2.97 8.61 -2.10
C TRP A 29 4.47 8.85 -1.85
N GLY A 30 5.26 8.93 -2.93
CA GLY A 30 6.61 9.48 -2.87
C GLY A 30 7.63 8.62 -2.09
N ASP A 31 8.28 9.25 -1.08
CA ASP A 31 9.35 8.72 -0.22
C ASP A 31 8.84 8.25 1.15
N PRO A 32 8.40 7.00 1.21
CA PRO A 32 6.99 6.69 1.11
C PRO A 32 6.21 7.19 2.35
N HIS A 33 5.30 8.11 2.05
CA HIS A 33 4.25 8.56 2.94
C HIS A 33 3.02 7.67 2.69
N TYR A 34 2.43 7.16 3.74
CA TYR A 34 1.26 6.29 3.69
C TYR A 34 0.07 6.91 4.39
N HIS A 35 -1.11 6.53 3.92
CA HIS A 35 -2.39 6.87 4.52
C HIS A 35 -3.26 5.62 4.58
N THR A 36 -3.68 5.23 5.77
CA THR A 36 -4.56 4.07 5.97
C THR A 36 -6.01 4.37 5.59
N PHE A 37 -6.83 3.34 5.47
CA PHE A 37 -8.27 3.53 5.19
C PHE A 37 -9.01 4.33 6.27
N ASP A 38 -8.48 4.32 7.51
CA ASP A 38 -9.06 5.00 8.66
C ASP A 38 -8.42 6.37 8.95
N GLY A 39 -7.53 6.81 8.05
CA GLY A 39 -7.01 8.17 8.02
C GLY A 39 -5.67 8.39 8.72
N TYR A 40 -4.98 7.33 9.14
CA TYR A 40 -3.68 7.43 9.81
C TYR A 40 -2.57 7.67 8.80
N ASN A 41 -1.81 8.75 9.00
CA ASN A 41 -0.65 9.09 8.17
C ASN A 41 0.63 8.62 8.86
N PHE A 42 1.52 7.98 8.10
CA PHE A 42 2.82 7.55 8.59
C PHE A 42 3.87 7.47 7.49
N ASP A 43 5.14 7.49 7.88
CA ASP A 43 6.28 7.44 6.96
C ASP A 43 7.05 6.13 7.17
N PHE A 44 7.40 5.43 6.09
CA PHE A 44 8.08 4.14 6.20
C PHE A 44 9.00 3.82 5.01
N GLN A 45 10.27 4.24 5.08
CA GLN A 45 11.26 4.09 4.00
C GLN A 45 11.82 2.66 3.83
N GLY A 46 10.94 1.65 3.65
CA GLY A 46 11.32 0.29 3.31
C GLY A 46 11.46 0.09 1.80
N THR A 47 12.46 -0.68 1.37
CA THR A 47 12.75 -0.97 -0.06
C THR A 47 12.36 -2.41 -0.44
N CYS A 48 11.64 -3.08 0.45
CA CYS A 48 11.17 -4.44 0.22
C CYS A 48 9.84 -4.44 -0.52
N THR A 49 9.38 -5.65 -0.82
CA THR A 49 7.98 -5.88 -1.16
C THR A 49 7.17 -5.98 0.14
N TYR A 50 6.10 -5.19 0.27
CA TYR A 50 5.20 -5.18 1.42
C TYR A 50 3.76 -5.40 0.98
N ILE A 51 2.96 -6.01 1.86
CA ILE A 51 1.51 -6.08 1.69
C ILE A 51 0.93 -4.70 2.00
N LEU A 52 0.48 -4.01 0.96
CA LEU A 52 -0.21 -2.73 1.10
C LEU A 52 -1.60 -2.97 1.70
N SER A 53 -2.37 -3.89 1.13
CA SER A 53 -3.64 -4.35 1.71
C SER A 53 -3.97 -5.76 1.25
N LYS A 54 -4.59 -6.55 2.11
CA LYS A 54 -5.19 -7.85 1.76
C LYS A 54 -6.46 -8.09 2.55
N TYR A 55 -7.31 -8.95 2.01
CA TYR A 55 -8.43 -9.52 2.76
C TYR A 55 -7.92 -10.53 3.80
N ILE A 56 -8.40 -10.42 5.03
CA ILE A 56 -8.10 -11.34 6.15
C ILE A 56 -9.36 -11.88 6.83
N GLY A 57 -10.54 -11.57 6.30
CA GLY A 57 -11.80 -12.06 6.84
C GLY A 57 -12.08 -13.54 6.51
N ASN A 58 -13.20 -14.03 7.02
CA ASN A 58 -13.69 -15.39 6.83
C ASN A 58 -15.01 -15.47 6.05
N ASP A 59 -15.53 -14.34 5.60
CA ASP A 59 -16.75 -14.26 4.79
C ASP A 59 -16.45 -14.71 3.36
N THR A 60 -16.83 -15.96 3.06
CA THR A 60 -16.62 -16.60 1.75
C THR A 60 -17.41 -15.95 0.61
N SER A 61 -18.35 -15.05 0.91
CA SER A 61 -19.08 -14.30 -0.11
C SER A 61 -18.37 -13.02 -0.56
N LEU A 62 -17.29 -12.62 0.13
CA LEU A 62 -16.38 -11.58 -0.33
C LEU A 62 -15.24 -12.19 -1.14
N VAL A 63 -14.75 -11.42 -2.12
CA VAL A 63 -13.64 -11.85 -2.97
C VAL A 63 -12.32 -11.62 -2.23
N PRO A 64 -11.51 -12.65 -2.01
CA PRO A 64 -10.17 -12.48 -1.44
C PRO A 64 -9.28 -11.70 -2.41
N PHE A 65 -8.48 -10.78 -1.88
CA PHE A 65 -7.50 -10.03 -2.65
C PHE A 65 -6.21 -9.82 -1.85
N ILE A 66 -5.11 -9.59 -2.58
CA ILE A 66 -3.82 -9.14 -2.03
C ILE A 66 -3.28 -8.04 -2.94
N ILE A 67 -2.80 -6.95 -2.35
CA ILE A 67 -2.09 -5.88 -3.04
C ILE A 67 -0.70 -5.79 -2.42
N GLU A 68 0.31 -6.01 -3.25
CA GLU A 68 1.70 -5.86 -2.89
C GLU A 68 2.28 -4.61 -3.55
N GLU A 69 3.11 -3.91 -2.80
CA GLU A 69 3.88 -2.76 -3.25
C GLU A 69 5.36 -3.09 -3.06
N LYS A 70 6.16 -2.95 -4.13
CA LYS A 70 7.61 -2.98 -4.03
C LYS A 70 8.17 -1.59 -4.21
N ASN A 71 8.92 -1.13 -3.22
CA ASN A 71 9.63 0.14 -3.27
C ASN A 71 11.09 -0.06 -3.67
N ASP A 72 11.67 0.89 -4.39
CA ASP A 72 13.08 0.84 -4.79
C ASP A 72 13.73 2.23 -4.77
N ASN A 73 15.03 2.27 -4.52
CA ASN A 73 15.83 3.47 -4.46
C ASN A 73 16.20 3.97 -5.86
N ARG A 74 16.03 5.27 -6.13
CA ARG A 74 16.38 5.88 -7.43
C ARG A 74 17.82 6.42 -7.44
N GLY A 75 18.79 5.52 -7.36
CA GLY A 75 20.23 5.87 -7.39
C GLY A 75 20.77 6.48 -6.09
N SER A 76 19.91 7.01 -5.22
CA SER A 76 20.24 7.37 -3.84
C SER A 76 19.58 6.38 -2.87
N GLN A 77 20.37 5.81 -1.95
CA GLN A 77 19.88 4.94 -0.88
C GLN A 77 19.03 5.68 0.18
N ALA A 78 18.91 7.00 0.08
CA ALA A 78 18.20 7.84 1.03
C ALA A 78 16.67 7.76 0.92
N VAL A 79 16.14 7.33 -0.24
CA VAL A 79 14.72 7.46 -0.61
C VAL A 79 14.23 6.25 -1.42
N SER A 80 13.03 5.74 -1.16
CA SER A 80 12.42 4.61 -1.89
C SER A 80 11.10 5.00 -2.57
N PHE A 81 10.86 4.55 -3.81
CA PHE A 81 9.64 4.83 -4.58
C PHE A 81 8.95 3.55 -5.04
N VAL A 82 7.61 3.56 -5.15
CA VAL A 82 6.83 2.45 -5.73
C VAL A 82 7.34 2.10 -7.12
N ARG A 83 7.90 0.90 -7.25
CA ARG A 83 8.43 0.35 -8.50
C ARG A 83 7.43 -0.59 -9.18
N THR A 84 6.73 -1.37 -8.37
CA THR A 84 5.81 -2.40 -8.84
C THR A 84 4.62 -2.47 -7.90
N VAL A 85 3.41 -2.51 -8.47
CA VAL A 85 2.18 -2.85 -7.76
C VAL A 85 1.69 -4.19 -8.31
N ASN A 86 1.60 -5.22 -7.45
CA ASN A 86 1.00 -6.51 -7.81
C ASN A 86 -0.36 -6.62 -7.14
N ILE A 87 -1.36 -7.08 -7.90
CA ILE A 87 -2.73 -7.25 -7.42
C ILE A 87 -3.13 -8.69 -7.71
N TYR A 88 -3.52 -9.42 -6.68
CA TYR A 88 -3.95 -10.81 -6.75
C TYR A 88 -5.42 -10.90 -6.40
N MET A 89 -6.23 -11.46 -7.30
CA MET A 89 -7.66 -11.70 -7.13
C MET A 89 -8.16 -12.63 -8.24
N TYR A 90 -9.18 -13.45 -7.97
CA TYR A 90 -9.74 -14.39 -8.95
C TYR A 90 -8.69 -15.27 -9.66
N ASP A 91 -7.65 -15.69 -8.95
CA ASP A 91 -6.51 -16.45 -9.48
C ASP A 91 -5.69 -15.73 -10.57
N TYR A 92 -5.90 -14.42 -10.76
CA TYR A 92 -5.05 -13.56 -11.59
C TYR A 92 -4.03 -12.81 -10.76
N LYS A 93 -2.84 -12.63 -11.33
CA LYS A 93 -1.84 -11.65 -10.93
C LYS A 93 -1.81 -10.53 -11.95
N ILE A 94 -2.19 -9.33 -11.54
CA ILE A 94 -2.06 -8.11 -12.34
C ILE A 94 -0.88 -7.31 -11.78
N SER A 95 0.17 -7.12 -12.58
CA SER A 95 1.32 -6.31 -12.20
C SER A 95 1.40 -5.05 -13.04
N ILE A 96 1.54 -3.91 -12.36
CA ILE A 96 1.75 -2.60 -12.97
C ILE A 96 3.15 -2.14 -12.59
N LEU A 97 4.02 -1.92 -13.59
CA LEU A 97 5.42 -1.63 -13.37
C LEU A 97 5.77 -0.21 -13.79
N LYS A 98 6.65 0.41 -13.04
CA LYS A 98 7.17 1.75 -13.32
C LYS A 98 7.67 1.88 -14.75
N GLY A 99 7.29 2.99 -15.41
CA GLY A 99 7.78 3.36 -16.74
C GLY A 99 7.15 2.57 -17.90
N GLU A 100 6.27 1.60 -17.62
CA GLU A 100 5.57 0.82 -18.66
C GLU A 100 4.18 1.39 -18.95
N PHE A 101 4.11 2.70 -19.18
CA PHE A 101 2.85 3.40 -19.39
C PHE A 101 1.96 2.71 -20.45
N GLY A 102 0.68 2.55 -20.13
CA GLY A 102 -0.31 1.91 -20.99
C GLY A 102 -0.20 0.39 -21.11
N LYS A 103 0.67 -0.24 -20.32
CA LYS A 103 0.83 -1.69 -20.24
C LYS A 103 0.66 -2.19 -18.82
N VAL A 104 0.27 -3.45 -18.71
CA VAL A 104 0.27 -4.24 -17.47
C VAL A 104 0.76 -5.65 -17.78
N ARG A 105 1.10 -6.43 -16.75
CA ARG A 105 1.27 -7.88 -16.90
C ARG A 105 0.09 -8.61 -16.30
N ILE A 106 -0.51 -9.53 -17.06
CA ILE A 106 -1.53 -10.46 -16.58
C ILE A 106 -0.87 -11.84 -16.53
N ASN A 107 -0.70 -12.39 -15.32
CA ASN A 107 0.04 -13.64 -15.09
C ASN A 107 1.42 -13.61 -15.78
N ASP A 108 2.15 -12.52 -15.56
CA ASP A 108 3.48 -12.23 -16.11
C ASP A 108 3.54 -12.00 -17.65
N VAL A 109 2.42 -12.10 -18.36
CA VAL A 109 2.32 -11.78 -19.81
C VAL A 109 2.02 -10.29 -20.00
N ILE A 110 2.85 -9.60 -20.78
CA ILE A 110 2.66 -8.18 -21.10
C ILE A 110 1.40 -7.98 -21.95
N THR A 111 0.52 -7.08 -21.52
CA THR A 111 -0.76 -6.76 -22.14
C THR A 111 -0.91 -5.25 -22.26
N ASN A 112 -1.32 -4.77 -23.44
CA ASN A 112 -1.65 -3.36 -23.65
C ASN A 112 -3.05 -3.05 -23.09
N LEU A 113 -3.23 -1.86 -22.53
CA LEU A 113 -4.52 -1.38 -22.03
C LEU A 113 -5.35 -0.75 -23.17
N PRO A 114 -6.70 -0.82 -23.11
CA PRO A 114 -7.50 -1.43 -22.04
C PRO A 114 -7.61 -2.95 -22.17
N VAL A 115 -7.85 -3.62 -21.03
CA VAL A 115 -8.17 -5.06 -20.98
C VAL A 115 -9.29 -5.31 -19.98
N THR A 116 -10.17 -6.24 -20.33
CA THR A 116 -11.24 -6.74 -19.45
C THR A 116 -11.03 -8.23 -19.25
N LEU A 117 -11.20 -8.70 -18.02
CA LEU A 117 -11.10 -10.11 -17.65
C LEU A 117 -12.44 -10.58 -17.06
N LEU A 118 -12.65 -11.90 -17.07
CA LEU A 118 -13.77 -12.55 -16.36
C LEU A 118 -15.13 -11.94 -16.72
N ASP A 119 -15.40 -11.80 -18.02
CA ASP A 119 -16.67 -11.27 -18.55
C ASP A 119 -17.09 -9.92 -17.95
N GLY A 120 -16.11 -9.05 -17.64
CA GLY A 120 -16.38 -7.70 -17.12
C GLY A 120 -16.13 -7.52 -15.64
N LYS A 121 -15.88 -8.59 -14.88
CA LYS A 121 -15.64 -8.49 -13.43
C LYS A 121 -14.38 -7.71 -13.07
N VAL A 122 -13.39 -7.72 -13.96
CA VAL A 122 -12.18 -6.90 -13.79
C VAL A 122 -11.95 -6.10 -15.07
N SER A 123 -11.80 -4.79 -14.93
CA SER A 123 -11.37 -3.91 -16.02
C SER A 123 -10.07 -3.21 -15.65
N VAL A 124 -9.16 -3.13 -16.61
CA VAL A 124 -7.91 -2.39 -16.48
C VAL A 124 -7.83 -1.40 -17.63
N SER A 125 -7.69 -0.13 -17.29
CA SER A 125 -7.78 0.97 -18.25
C SER A 125 -6.81 2.10 -17.90
N ILE A 126 -6.60 3.02 -18.83
CA ILE A 126 -5.85 4.25 -18.58
C ILE A 126 -6.84 5.35 -18.19
N SER A 127 -6.52 6.11 -17.14
CA SER A 127 -7.24 7.33 -16.77
C SER A 127 -6.22 8.42 -16.42
N GLY A 128 -6.08 9.40 -17.31
CA GLY A 128 -5.00 10.38 -17.23
C GLY A 128 -3.63 9.69 -17.31
N ALA A 129 -2.79 9.90 -16.31
CA ALA A 129 -1.47 9.26 -16.19
C ALA A 129 -1.50 7.90 -15.48
N ASN A 130 -2.68 7.43 -15.04
CA ASN A 130 -2.79 6.25 -14.18
C ASN A 130 -3.24 5.02 -14.97
N ALA A 131 -2.68 3.87 -14.62
CA ALA A 131 -3.39 2.61 -14.78
C ALA A 131 -4.48 2.54 -13.70
N VAL A 132 -5.67 2.08 -14.07
CA VAL A 132 -6.80 1.91 -13.17
C VAL A 132 -7.37 0.51 -13.31
N VAL A 133 -7.21 -0.29 -12.27
CA VAL A 133 -7.84 -1.60 -12.10
C VAL A 133 -9.14 -1.40 -11.32
N ARG A 134 -10.27 -1.86 -11.85
CA ARG A 134 -11.57 -1.86 -11.17
C ARG A 134 -12.15 -3.26 -11.13
N THR A 135 -12.80 -3.59 -10.03
CA THR A 135 -13.49 -4.87 -9.86
C THR A 135 -14.98 -4.66 -9.58
N ASP A 136 -15.78 -5.69 -9.87
CA ASP A 136 -17.21 -5.80 -9.56
C ASP A 136 -17.51 -5.79 -8.05
N PHE A 137 -16.57 -6.23 -7.22
CA PHE A 137 -16.69 -6.21 -5.76
C PHE A 137 -16.29 -4.88 -5.10
N GLY A 138 -15.98 -3.86 -5.90
CA GLY A 138 -15.72 -2.51 -5.40
C GLY A 138 -14.30 -2.28 -4.87
N LEU A 139 -13.33 -3.09 -5.30
CA LEU A 139 -11.90 -2.74 -5.21
C LEU A 139 -11.51 -1.95 -6.45
N GLN A 140 -10.78 -0.86 -6.24
CA GLN A 140 -10.10 -0.16 -7.32
C GLN A 140 -8.69 0.21 -6.89
N VAL A 141 -7.72 -0.06 -7.76
CA VAL A 141 -6.31 0.26 -7.56
C VAL A 141 -5.87 1.15 -8.71
N THR A 142 -5.27 2.29 -8.38
CA THR A 142 -4.68 3.22 -9.34
C THR A 142 -3.20 3.36 -9.08
N TYR A 143 -2.41 3.37 -10.15
CA TYR A 143 -0.97 3.59 -10.06
C TYR A 143 -0.50 4.47 -11.22
N GLU A 144 0.24 5.53 -10.89
CA GLU A 144 0.74 6.54 -11.84
C GLU A 144 2.01 6.10 -12.59
N TYR A 145 2.32 4.79 -12.62
CA TYR A 145 3.53 4.26 -13.26
C TYR A 145 4.85 4.85 -12.72
N ASN A 146 4.83 5.46 -11.54
CA ASN A 146 5.97 6.19 -11.01
C ASN A 146 6.11 6.10 -9.49
N TRP A 147 5.20 6.68 -8.70
CA TRP A 147 5.38 6.79 -7.25
C TRP A 147 4.10 6.89 -6.42
N HIS A 148 2.92 6.97 -7.06
CA HIS A 148 1.65 7.13 -6.37
C HIS A 148 0.76 5.92 -6.62
N VAL A 149 0.39 5.21 -5.55
CA VAL A 149 -0.63 4.18 -5.57
C VAL A 149 -1.80 4.60 -4.68
N VAL A 150 -3.03 4.46 -5.19
CA VAL A 150 -4.25 4.68 -4.42
C VAL A 150 -5.11 3.43 -4.52
N VAL A 151 -5.55 2.95 -3.37
CA VAL A 151 -6.47 1.83 -3.20
C VAL A 151 -7.77 2.37 -2.64
N THR A 152 -8.87 2.10 -3.35
CA THR A 152 -10.22 2.37 -2.84
C THR A 152 -10.97 1.06 -2.67
N LEU A 153 -11.68 0.91 -1.56
CA LEU A 153 -12.35 -0.34 -1.22
C LEU A 153 -13.75 -0.12 -0.65
N SER A 154 -14.70 -0.92 -1.09
CA SER A 154 -16.07 -0.99 -0.57
C SER A 154 -16.11 -1.26 0.94
N SER A 155 -16.98 -0.55 1.67
CA SER A 155 -17.24 -0.82 3.10
C SER A 155 -17.83 -2.20 3.39
N SER A 156 -18.19 -3.00 2.37
CA SER A 156 -18.44 -4.44 2.54
C SER A 156 -17.27 -5.20 3.18
N TYR A 157 -16.05 -4.67 3.06
CA TYR A 157 -14.82 -5.21 3.64
C TYR A 157 -14.46 -4.63 5.02
N TYR A 158 -15.36 -3.85 5.63
CA TYR A 158 -15.13 -3.16 6.90
C TYR A 158 -14.63 -4.11 8.00
N GLY A 159 -13.49 -3.77 8.61
CA GLY A 159 -12.85 -4.51 9.69
C GLY A 159 -12.22 -5.85 9.27
N THR A 160 -12.07 -6.11 7.96
CA THR A 160 -11.58 -7.39 7.43
C THR A 160 -10.38 -7.26 6.51
N THR A 161 -9.68 -6.13 6.60
CA THR A 161 -8.43 -5.90 5.87
C THR A 161 -7.21 -5.99 6.79
N GLY A 162 -6.04 -6.17 6.20
CA GLY A 162 -4.75 -6.03 6.88
C GLY A 162 -3.67 -5.63 5.89
N GLY A 163 -2.53 -5.14 6.38
CA GLY A 163 -1.47 -4.56 5.57
C GLY A 163 -1.11 -3.16 6.05
N LEU A 164 -0.29 -2.46 5.27
CA LEU A 164 0.07 -1.07 5.51
C LEU A 164 -1.11 -0.09 5.40
N CYS A 165 -2.23 -0.50 4.80
CA CYS A 165 -3.48 0.26 4.77
C CYS A 165 -4.37 0.13 6.02
N GLY A 166 -3.91 -0.57 7.06
CA GLY A 166 -4.67 -0.75 8.30
C GLY A 166 -5.73 -1.86 8.22
N ASN A 167 -6.66 -1.85 9.17
CA ASN A 167 -7.70 -2.90 9.30
C ASN A 167 -9.08 -2.47 8.78
N PHE A 168 -9.25 -1.18 8.46
CA PHE A 168 -10.45 -0.58 7.87
C PHE A 168 -11.69 -0.65 8.78
N ASN A 169 -11.55 -0.23 10.03
CA ASN A 169 -12.61 -0.31 11.05
C ASN A 169 -13.06 1.07 11.58
N GLN A 170 -12.64 2.18 10.95
CA GLN A 170 -12.86 3.57 11.40
C GLN A 170 -12.24 3.92 12.76
N ASN A 171 -11.23 3.17 13.21
CA ASN A 171 -10.50 3.44 14.45
C ASN A 171 -9.01 3.67 14.20
N ILE A 172 -8.67 4.94 13.94
CA ILE A 172 -7.29 5.41 13.75
C ILE A 172 -6.29 5.03 14.86
N ASN A 173 -6.76 4.61 16.05
CA ASN A 173 -5.92 4.28 17.20
C ASN A 173 -5.46 2.80 17.26
N ASP A 174 -5.84 1.97 16.27
CA ASP A 174 -5.43 0.55 16.22
C ASP A 174 -4.78 0.13 14.90
N GLU A 175 -4.36 1.10 14.08
CA GLU A 175 -3.74 0.83 12.78
C GLU A 175 -2.45 0.00 12.87
N LEU A 176 -1.65 0.21 13.92
CA LEU A 176 -0.39 -0.52 14.17
C LEU A 176 -0.65 -1.91 14.79
N THR A 177 -1.61 -2.63 14.22
CA THR A 177 -1.93 -4.02 14.57
C THR A 177 -1.26 -4.96 13.57
N THR A 178 -0.53 -5.94 14.09
CA THR A 178 0.15 -6.97 13.30
C THR A 178 -0.84 -7.99 12.76
N ALA A 179 -0.42 -8.81 11.79
CA ALA A 179 -1.23 -9.91 11.26
C ALA A 179 -1.74 -10.90 12.33
N ASN A 180 -1.06 -10.99 13.49
CA ASN A 180 -1.46 -11.85 14.61
C ASN A 180 -2.38 -11.13 15.62
N GLY A 181 -2.82 -9.92 15.34
CA GLY A 181 -3.68 -9.13 16.22
C GLY A 181 -2.96 -8.40 17.36
N ASN A 182 -1.63 -8.49 17.43
CA ASN A 182 -0.84 -7.79 18.45
C ASN A 182 -0.63 -6.32 18.05
N LYS A 183 -0.85 -5.40 18.98
CA LYS A 183 -0.46 -4.00 18.83
C LYS A 183 1.04 -3.86 19.04
N VAL A 184 1.68 -3.07 18.18
CA VAL A 184 3.10 -2.71 18.32
C VAL A 184 3.24 -1.20 18.50
N THR A 185 4.39 -0.77 19.03
CA THR A 185 4.62 0.62 19.44
C THR A 185 5.35 1.44 18.39
N THR A 186 5.89 0.83 17.34
CA THR A 186 6.65 1.53 16.30
C THR A 186 6.20 1.16 14.89
N ILE A 187 6.21 2.13 13.97
CA ILE A 187 5.88 1.95 12.55
C ILE A 187 6.79 0.91 11.90
N ILE A 188 8.09 0.94 12.21
CA ILE A 188 9.07 0.02 11.61
C ILE A 188 8.79 -1.43 12.01
N GLU A 189 8.52 -1.69 13.30
CA GLU A 189 8.19 -3.05 13.75
C GLU A 189 6.90 -3.54 13.13
N TRP A 190 5.89 -2.66 13.04
CA TRP A 190 4.62 -2.97 12.39
C TRP A 190 4.79 -3.30 10.91
N ALA A 191 5.41 -2.41 10.13
CA ALA A 191 5.57 -2.55 8.70
C ALA A 191 6.40 -3.78 8.31
N LYS A 192 7.41 -4.14 9.13
CA LYS A 192 8.16 -5.40 8.98
C LYS A 192 7.29 -6.65 9.05
N THR A 193 6.19 -6.63 9.80
CA THR A 193 5.27 -7.78 9.87
C THR A 193 4.50 -8.00 8.57
N TRP A 194 4.47 -7.00 7.69
CA TRP A 194 3.83 -7.04 6.37
C TRP A 194 4.80 -7.24 5.21
N LYS A 195 6.09 -7.46 5.51
CA LYS A 195 7.13 -7.74 4.51
C LYS A 195 6.94 -9.11 3.86
N ILE A 196 7.05 -9.16 2.54
CA ILE A 196 7.15 -10.39 1.77
C ILE A 196 8.60 -10.84 1.70
N ASN A 197 8.83 -12.14 1.92
CA ASN A 197 10.13 -12.75 1.73
C ASN A 197 10.32 -13.16 0.26
N ASP A 198 10.61 -12.17 -0.60
CA ASP A 198 10.93 -12.36 -2.02
C ASP A 198 12.41 -12.70 -2.26
N ARG A 199 13.19 -12.88 -1.18
CA ARG A 199 14.64 -13.13 -1.16
C ARG A 199 15.46 -12.08 -1.91
N ASP A 200 14.93 -10.86 -2.07
CA ASP A 200 15.70 -9.77 -2.66
C ASP A 200 16.85 -9.38 -1.73
N PRO A 201 18.12 -9.60 -2.13
CA PRO A 201 19.28 -9.29 -1.28
C PRO A 201 19.51 -7.78 -1.12
N PHE A 202 18.82 -6.95 -1.90
CA PHE A 202 18.92 -5.48 -1.85
C PHE A 202 17.76 -4.83 -1.10
N CYS A 203 16.92 -5.62 -0.42
CA CYS A 203 15.80 -5.11 0.36
C CYS A 203 16.22 -4.73 1.79
N TRP A 204 15.82 -3.54 2.24
CA TRP A 204 16.12 -3.01 3.58
C TRP A 204 14.84 -2.42 4.17
N ASP A 205 14.66 -2.60 5.48
CA ASP A 205 13.51 -2.04 6.21
C ASP A 205 13.78 -0.65 6.79
N PHE A 206 14.96 -0.09 6.48
CA PHE A 206 15.44 1.20 7.00
C PHE A 206 16.48 1.79 6.06
N CYS A 207 16.57 3.13 6.05
CA CYS A 207 17.60 3.85 5.31
C CYS A 207 19.02 3.53 5.86
N PRO A 208 19.97 3.11 5.00
CA PRO A 208 21.36 2.95 5.41
C PRO A 208 21.96 4.28 5.91
N GLY A 209 22.64 4.30 7.07
CA GLY A 209 23.32 5.48 7.60
C GLY A 209 22.63 6.22 8.75
N THR A 210 21.46 5.75 9.20
CA THR A 210 20.78 6.27 10.41
C THR A 210 21.35 5.66 11.70
N ALA A 211 21.13 6.29 12.86
CA ALA A 211 21.64 5.83 14.16
C ALA A 211 21.23 4.37 14.50
N GLN A 212 20.10 3.89 13.98
CA GLN A 212 19.66 2.49 14.09
C GLN A 212 20.62 1.52 13.37
N HIS A 213 21.17 1.90 12.21
CA HIS A 213 22.14 1.10 11.45
C HIS A 213 23.46 0.93 12.24
N VAL A 214 23.89 1.97 12.96
CA VAL A 214 25.12 1.94 13.77
C VAL A 214 25.01 0.95 14.94
N MET A 215 23.82 0.78 15.54
CA MET A 215 23.62 -0.18 16.63
C MET A 215 23.64 -1.64 16.18
N THR A 216 23.11 -1.95 14.99
CA THR A 216 23.15 -3.31 14.44
C THR A 216 24.58 -3.70 14.07
N ILE A 217 25.35 -2.79 13.47
CA ILE A 217 26.77 -3.03 13.14
C ILE A 217 27.61 -3.27 14.40
N LYS A 218 27.36 -2.56 15.51
CA LYS A 218 28.09 -2.81 16.77
C LYS A 218 27.85 -4.20 17.37
N ARG A 219 26.70 -4.85 17.11
CA ARG A 219 26.43 -6.22 17.58
C ARG A 219 27.02 -7.30 16.66
N THR A 220 27.24 -6.99 15.38
CA THR A 220 27.77 -7.95 14.40
C THR A 220 29.27 -7.78 14.14
N LEU A 221 29.85 -6.61 14.45
CA LEU A 221 31.26 -6.28 14.21
C LEU A 221 32.14 -6.44 15.46
N MET A 222 32.06 -7.61 16.09
CA MET A 222 33.22 -8.26 16.74
C MET A 222 33.69 -9.43 15.87
N ALA A 223 33.60 -9.29 14.55
CA ALA A 223 34.15 -10.20 13.57
C ALA A 223 34.52 -9.43 12.29
N VAL A 224 35.82 -9.19 12.13
CA VAL A 224 36.54 -8.84 10.89
C VAL A 224 36.55 -7.35 10.47
N ILE A 225 37.74 -6.93 10.03
CA ILE A 225 38.32 -5.58 10.00
C ILE A 225 38.04 -4.81 8.68
N SER A 226 37.84 -3.49 8.84
CA SER A 226 38.11 -2.29 8.00
C SER A 226 37.88 -2.21 6.47
N SER A 227 37.54 -0.97 6.07
CA SER A 227 37.54 -0.33 4.72
C SER A 227 36.32 -0.68 3.86
N VAL A 228 35.51 0.25 3.32
CA VAL A 228 35.73 1.61 2.79
C VAL A 228 34.46 2.43 3.06
N ALA A 229 34.56 3.64 3.60
CA ALA A 229 33.42 4.51 3.85
C ALA A 229 33.13 5.40 2.62
N SER A 230 32.06 5.11 1.87
CA SER A 230 31.44 6.09 0.98
C SER A 230 30.34 6.81 1.76
N SER A 231 30.57 8.08 2.09
CA SER A 231 29.64 8.91 2.84
C SER A 231 28.41 9.29 2.00
N ALA A 232 27.29 8.59 2.20
CA ALA A 232 25.97 9.14 1.93
C ALA A 232 25.35 9.54 3.28
N SER A 233 25.46 10.81 3.64
CA SER A 233 24.81 11.34 4.84
C SER A 233 23.35 11.67 4.53
N CYS A 234 22.42 10.86 5.04
CA CYS A 234 21.00 11.23 5.08
C CYS A 234 20.82 12.24 6.22
N LYS A 235 20.94 13.54 5.92
CA LYS A 235 20.63 14.60 6.89
C LYS A 235 19.12 14.82 6.90
N TRP A 236 18.53 14.66 8.09
CA TRP A 236 17.19 15.11 8.43
C TRP A 236 17.17 16.65 8.51
N THR A 237 16.46 17.31 7.59
CA THR A 237 15.86 18.63 7.84
C THR A 237 14.73 18.86 6.84
N PHE A 238 13.48 18.78 7.29
CA PHE A 238 12.45 19.73 6.85
C PHE A 238 11.54 20.07 8.03
N GLN A 239 11.82 21.23 8.62
CA GLN A 239 10.86 21.98 9.40
C GLN A 239 9.72 22.43 8.47
N GLU A 240 8.49 22.19 8.93
CA GLU A 240 7.28 22.97 8.66
C GLU A 240 7.15 23.63 7.28
N CYS A 241 6.36 23.03 6.40
CA CYS A 241 5.65 23.75 5.35
C CYS A 241 4.15 23.73 5.65
N HIS A 242 3.73 24.46 6.69
CA HIS A 242 2.34 24.91 6.80
C HIS A 242 2.12 26.07 5.82
N PRO A 243 1.06 26.07 5.00
CA PRO A 243 0.70 27.25 4.22
C PRO A 243 0.31 28.38 5.16
N LYS A 244 1.07 29.47 5.16
CA LYS A 244 0.71 30.72 5.83
C LYS A 244 -0.54 31.30 5.16
N SER A 245 -1.72 31.12 5.75
CA SER A 245 -2.84 32.03 5.54
C SER A 245 -2.67 33.22 6.48
N THR A 246 -2.07 34.30 5.97
CA THR A 246 -2.07 35.59 6.67
C THR A 246 -3.08 36.52 6.00
N ARG A 247 -4.13 36.89 6.73
CA ARG A 247 -4.68 38.25 6.75
C ARG A 247 -5.61 38.40 7.96
N GLN A 248 -5.09 39.05 8.98
CA GLN A 248 -5.86 39.77 9.98
C GLN A 248 -5.87 41.24 9.52
N LEU A 249 -7.05 41.79 9.27
CA LEU A 249 -7.31 43.22 9.17
C LEU A 249 -8.47 43.50 10.12
N LEU A 250 -8.16 44.11 11.26
CA LEU A 250 -8.87 45.20 11.91
C LEU A 250 -7.89 45.84 12.90
#